data_AF-A0A183SHI5-F1
#
_entry.id   AF-A0A183SHI5-F1
#
_cell.length_a   1.000
_cell.length_b   1.000
_cell.length_c   1.000
_cell.angle_alpha   90.00
_cell.angle_beta   90.00
_cell.angle_gamma   90.00
#
_symmetry.space_group_name_H-M   'P 1'
#
loop_
_entity.id
_entity.type
_entity.pdbx_description
1 polymer ?
#
loop_
_entity_poly.entity_id
_entity_poly.type
_entity_poly.pdbx_seq_one_letter_code
_entity_poly.pdbx_strand_id
1 'polypeptide(L)'
;MFNPILDPISCSSHSPSDLCAPTSLFLVLVLLAHLVLALAIFVVVVLAAVVLVLVLLAIFTLLVRVLLDHLSLVHLLLLLLISRLLVSLALILVLFVVLLALLDLVILALLFMYFLVLVLHLLPSLVFLLFLVHLALFLLPLFILVLAVLDLAQLVRDLVPVLLAIFALLVLDLFDIDSAEHLGRLKFEPMIVFYRGKCLECPANYCGMTDKRLSTHKHEHALTDKRKGVRSHVTMHRLENNHRFYFYEANCSPEPIIEA
;
A
#
# COMPACT_ATOMS: atom_id res chain seq x y z
N MET A 1 -40.62 -11.18 -35.62
CA MET A 1 -41.15 -10.05 -34.83
C MET A 1 -41.15 -10.46 -33.37
N PHE A 2 -40.10 -10.12 -32.62
CA PHE A 2 -40.09 -10.14 -31.15
C PHE A 2 -39.01 -9.13 -30.72
N ASN A 3 -39.45 -8.02 -30.14
CA ASN A 3 -38.60 -7.02 -29.48
C ASN A 3 -38.83 -7.18 -27.98
N PRO A 4 -37.81 -7.43 -27.15
CA PRO A 4 -37.91 -7.18 -25.72
C PRO A 4 -37.48 -5.73 -25.44
N ILE A 5 -38.44 -4.96 -24.94
CA ILE A 5 -38.27 -3.64 -24.36
C ILE A 5 -37.50 -3.83 -23.04
N LEU A 6 -36.28 -3.30 -22.98
CA LEU A 6 -35.48 -3.18 -21.75
C LEU A 6 -35.78 -1.80 -21.15
N ASP A 7 -36.48 -1.81 -20.01
CA ASP A 7 -36.64 -0.62 -19.18
C ASP A 7 -35.30 -0.26 -18.50
N PRO A 8 -34.91 1.02 -18.45
CA PRO A 8 -33.72 1.45 -17.74
C PRO A 8 -33.98 1.40 -16.22
N ILE A 9 -33.24 0.54 -15.54
CA ILE A 9 -33.16 0.51 -14.07
C ILE A 9 -32.65 1.89 -13.61
N SER A 10 -33.53 2.64 -12.95
CA SER A 10 -33.20 3.91 -12.31
C SER A 10 -32.25 3.64 -11.15
N CYS A 11 -30.97 3.96 -11.32
CA CYS A 11 -30.01 4.02 -10.23
C CYS A 11 -30.39 5.18 -9.31
N SER A 12 -31.08 4.86 -8.21
CA SER A 12 -31.31 5.79 -7.12
C SER A 12 -29.95 6.18 -6.50
N SER A 13 -29.66 7.47 -6.54
CA SER A 13 -28.54 8.12 -5.85
C SER A 13 -28.69 7.97 -4.34
N HIS A 14 -28.26 6.84 -3.79
CA HIS A 14 -28.09 6.70 -2.35
C HIS A 14 -26.78 7.39 -1.93
N SER A 15 -26.93 8.40 -1.08
CA SER A 15 -25.86 9.15 -0.43
C SER A 15 -24.91 8.23 0.34
N PRO A 16 -23.59 8.27 0.11
CA PRO A 16 -22.62 7.35 0.72
C PRO A 16 -22.19 7.75 2.15
N SER A 17 -22.98 8.56 2.88
CA SER A 17 -22.57 9.15 4.15
C SER A 17 -22.95 8.37 5.41
N ASP A 18 -23.77 7.31 5.32
CA ASP A 18 -24.43 6.77 6.53
C ASP A 18 -23.94 5.37 6.96
N LEU A 19 -22.92 4.80 6.32
CA LEU A 19 -22.38 3.49 6.68
C LEU A 19 -20.88 3.57 7.03
N CYS A 20 -20.54 3.75 8.30
CA CYS A 20 -19.39 3.11 8.97
C CYS A 20 -19.06 3.76 10.32
N ALA A 21 -19.87 3.50 11.35
CA ALA A 21 -19.46 3.78 12.74
C ALA A 21 -19.83 2.73 13.81
N PRO A 22 -20.61 1.63 13.58
CA PRO A 22 -20.96 0.73 14.68
C PRO A 22 -19.93 -0.38 14.97
N THR A 23 -18.90 -0.57 14.14
CA THR A 23 -18.01 -1.73 14.27
C THR A 23 -17.10 -1.68 15.52
N SER A 24 -16.67 -0.49 15.94
CA SER A 24 -15.83 -0.35 17.14
C SER A 24 -16.62 -0.59 18.43
N LEU A 25 -17.84 -0.04 18.53
CA LEU A 25 -18.70 -0.21 19.70
C LEU A 25 -19.17 -1.66 19.85
N PHE A 26 -19.51 -2.32 18.73
CA PHE A 26 -19.85 -3.74 18.72
C PHE A 26 -18.68 -4.60 19.21
N LEU A 27 -17.45 -4.35 18.74
CA LEU A 27 -16.27 -5.09 19.18
C LEU A 27 -16.01 -4.91 20.68
N VAL A 28 -16.15 -3.69 21.21
CA VAL A 28 -16.00 -3.40 22.64
C VAL A 28 -17.06 -4.14 23.47
N LEU A 29 -18.32 -4.14 23.03
CA LEU A 29 -19.39 -4.88 23.71
C LEU A 29 -19.16 -6.39 23.70
N VAL A 30 -18.69 -6.95 22.59
CA VAL A 30 -18.35 -8.38 22.49
C VAL A 30 -17.20 -8.71 23.44
N LEU A 31 -16.13 -7.91 23.47
CA LEU A 31 -15.01 -8.10 24.40
C LEU A 31 -15.46 -8.01 25.86
N LEU A 32 -16.31 -7.03 26.19
CA LEU A 32 -16.86 -6.87 27.54
C LEU A 32 -17.70 -8.10 27.94
N ALA A 33 -18.55 -8.60 27.05
CA ALA A 33 -19.37 -9.79 27.29
C ALA A 33 -18.50 -11.04 27.55
N HIS A 34 -17.42 -11.23 26.78
CA HIS A 34 -16.48 -12.34 26.99
C HIS A 34 -15.74 -12.20 28.32
N LEU A 35 -15.34 -10.99 28.71
CA LEU A 35 -14.71 -10.75 30.01
C LEU A 35 -15.65 -11.09 31.17
N VAL A 36 -16.91 -10.65 31.10
CA VAL A 36 -17.92 -10.95 32.12
C VAL A 36 -18.17 -12.46 32.21
N LEU A 37 -18.29 -13.15 31.08
CA LEU A 37 -18.47 -14.60 31.04
C LEU A 37 -17.27 -15.34 31.64
N ALA A 38 -16.05 -14.94 31.30
CA ALA A 38 -14.83 -15.52 31.85
C ALA A 38 -14.76 -15.35 33.37
N LEU A 39 -15.11 -14.15 33.88
CA LEU A 39 -15.15 -13.87 35.31
C LEU A 39 -16.21 -14.71 36.03
N ALA A 40 -17.40 -14.88 35.44
CA ALA A 40 -18.46 -15.71 35.99
C ALA A 40 -18.04 -17.19 36.07
N ILE A 41 -17.42 -17.73 35.01
CA ILE A 41 -16.90 -19.10 34.99
C ILE A 41 -15.83 -19.27 36.09
N PHE A 42 -14.90 -18.32 36.20
CA PHE A 42 -13.86 -18.35 37.23
C PHE A 42 -14.45 -18.40 38.64
N VAL A 43 -15.42 -17.53 38.94
CA VAL A 43 -16.11 -17.52 40.25
C VAL A 43 -16.78 -18.86 40.54
N VAL A 44 -17.47 -19.45 39.56
CA VAL A 44 -18.14 -20.76 39.73
C VAL A 44 -17.12 -21.88 40.00
N VAL A 45 -15.98 -21.90 39.28
CA VAL A 45 -14.93 -22.90 39.47
C VAL A 45 -14.29 -22.78 40.86
N VAL A 46 -13.97 -21.56 41.30
CA VAL A 46 -13.43 -21.31 42.65
C VAL A 46 -14.43 -21.73 43.72
N LEU A 47 -15.70 -21.37 43.57
CA LEU A 47 -16.75 -21.76 44.52
C LEU A 47 -16.91 -23.28 44.60
N ALA A 48 -16.92 -23.97 43.46
CA ALA A 48 -17.00 -25.42 43.40
C ALA A 48 -15.80 -26.10 44.09
N ALA A 49 -14.59 -25.57 43.89
CA ALA A 49 -13.39 -26.06 44.56
C ALA A 49 -13.46 -25.89 46.08
N VAL A 50 -13.92 -24.72 46.55
CA VAL A 50 -14.12 -24.46 47.99
C VAL A 50 -15.15 -25.43 48.58
N VAL A 51 -16.30 -25.62 47.93
CA VAL A 51 -17.34 -26.55 48.37
C VAL A 51 -16.81 -27.98 48.44
N LEU A 52 -16.06 -28.44 47.42
CA LEU A 52 -15.46 -29.76 47.40
C LEU A 52 -14.54 -29.98 48.60
N VAL A 53 -13.68 -29.01 48.92
CA VAL A 53 -12.78 -29.13 50.07
C VAL A 53 -13.55 -29.17 51.40
N LEU A 54 -14.60 -28.35 51.54
CA LEU A 54 -15.46 -28.37 52.74
C LEU A 54 -16.16 -29.73 52.92
N VAL A 55 -16.66 -30.32 51.83
CA VAL A 55 -17.28 -31.67 51.86
C VAL A 55 -16.25 -32.72 52.28
N LEU A 56 -15.04 -32.70 51.71
CA LEU A 56 -13.97 -33.63 52.06
C LEU A 56 -13.57 -33.50 53.55
N LEU A 57 -13.47 -32.28 54.07
CA LEU A 57 -13.20 -32.01 55.49
C LEU A 57 -14.32 -32.56 56.40
N ALA A 58 -15.58 -32.40 56.00
CA ALA A 58 -16.72 -32.95 56.73
C ALA A 58 -16.70 -34.49 56.77
N ILE A 59 -16.47 -35.13 55.62
CA ILE A 59 -16.34 -36.59 55.52
C ILE A 59 -15.18 -37.10 56.37
N PHE A 60 -14.03 -36.43 56.31
CA PHE A 60 -12.87 -36.78 57.11
C PHE A 60 -13.15 -36.68 58.62
N THR A 61 -13.82 -35.61 59.04
CA THR A 61 -14.19 -35.41 60.45
C THR A 61 -15.16 -36.49 60.93
N LEU A 62 -16.12 -36.88 60.09
CA LEU A 62 -17.06 -37.97 60.39
C LEU A 62 -16.32 -39.32 60.53
N LEU A 63 -15.40 -39.61 59.60
CA LEU A 63 -14.61 -40.84 59.61
C LEU A 63 -13.75 -40.95 60.87
N VAL A 64 -13.06 -39.86 61.25
CA VAL A 64 -12.27 -39.80 62.49
C VAL A 64 -13.14 -40.05 63.72
N ARG A 65 -14.36 -39.48 63.74
CA ARG A 65 -15.31 -39.68 64.85
C ARG A 65 -15.74 -41.14 64.97
N VAL A 66 -16.05 -41.80 63.85
CA VAL A 66 -16.43 -43.22 63.83
C VAL A 66 -15.27 -44.12 64.25
N LEU A 67 -14.04 -43.81 63.85
CA LEU A 67 -12.86 -44.55 64.32
C LEU A 67 -12.60 -44.36 65.82
N LEU A 68 -12.89 -43.18 66.37
CA LEU A 68 -12.63 -42.85 67.77
C LEU A 68 -13.39 -43.77 68.74
N ASP A 69 -14.59 -44.22 68.37
CA ASP A 69 -15.45 -45.04 69.23
C ASP A 69 -14.94 -46.48 69.42
N HIS A 70 -13.95 -46.93 68.64
CA HIS A 70 -13.49 -48.32 68.62
C HIS A 70 -12.02 -48.54 69.03
N LEU A 71 -11.25 -47.49 69.32
CA LEU A 71 -9.80 -47.60 69.56
C LEU A 71 -9.35 -47.30 71.00
N SER A 72 -8.26 -47.94 71.43
CA SER A 72 -7.65 -47.73 72.75
C SER A 72 -6.99 -46.35 72.89
N LEU A 73 -6.81 -45.87 74.13
CA LEU A 73 -6.34 -44.52 74.46
C LEU A 73 -5.06 -44.08 73.71
N VAL A 74 -4.07 -44.97 73.56
CA VAL A 74 -2.81 -44.65 72.86
C VAL A 74 -3.07 -44.43 71.37
N HIS A 75 -3.89 -45.28 70.75
CA HIS A 75 -4.27 -45.10 69.37
C HIS A 75 -5.14 -43.86 69.18
N LEU A 76 -5.98 -43.51 70.17
CA LEU A 76 -6.79 -42.28 70.19
C LEU A 76 -5.91 -41.04 70.09
N LEU A 77 -4.83 -40.97 70.89
CA LEU A 77 -3.86 -39.87 70.89
C LEU A 77 -3.13 -39.76 69.56
N LEU A 78 -2.70 -40.89 68.97
CA LEU A 78 -2.06 -40.91 67.66
C LEU A 78 -3.03 -40.47 66.55
N LEU A 79 -4.28 -40.95 66.57
CA LEU A 79 -5.32 -40.57 65.60
C LEU A 79 -5.65 -39.08 65.71
N LEU A 80 -5.73 -38.54 66.93
CA LEU A 80 -5.93 -37.11 67.16
C LEU A 80 -4.77 -36.28 66.60
N LEU A 81 -3.51 -36.71 66.78
CA LEU A 81 -2.36 -36.04 66.20
C LEU A 81 -2.39 -36.06 64.66
N ILE A 82 -2.65 -37.22 64.07
CA ILE A 82 -2.75 -37.40 62.61
C ILE A 82 -3.90 -36.56 62.05
N SER A 83 -5.07 -36.56 62.71
CA SER A 83 -6.21 -35.75 62.28
C SER A 83 -5.92 -34.26 62.32
N ARG A 84 -5.24 -33.76 63.36
CA ARG A 84 -4.79 -32.36 63.43
C ARG A 84 -3.80 -32.01 62.32
N LEU A 85 -2.85 -32.90 62.04
CA LEU A 85 -1.88 -32.71 60.96
C LEU A 85 -2.59 -32.66 59.59
N LEU A 86 -3.55 -33.56 59.34
CA LEU A 86 -4.32 -33.61 58.10
C LEU A 86 -5.21 -32.37 57.92
N VAL A 87 -5.88 -31.92 58.99
CA VAL A 87 -6.67 -30.67 58.94
C VAL A 87 -5.76 -29.47 58.67
N SER A 88 -4.59 -29.40 59.31
CA SER A 88 -3.61 -28.35 59.05
C SER A 88 -3.12 -28.36 57.59
N LEU A 89 -2.76 -29.53 57.06
CA LEU A 89 -2.36 -29.69 55.66
C LEU A 89 -3.47 -29.30 54.69
N ALA A 90 -4.72 -29.69 54.98
CA ALA A 90 -5.88 -29.31 54.18
C ALA A 90 -6.10 -27.80 54.18
N LEU A 91 -5.98 -27.13 55.33
CA LEU A 91 -6.07 -25.66 55.42
C LEU A 91 -4.95 -24.98 54.63
N ILE A 92 -3.71 -25.49 54.68
CA ILE A 92 -2.59 -24.98 53.88
C ILE A 92 -2.87 -25.13 52.38
N LEU A 93 -3.39 -26.28 51.95
CA LEU A 93 -3.78 -26.51 50.55
C LEU A 93 -4.89 -25.56 50.09
N VAL A 94 -5.92 -25.34 50.92
CA VAL A 94 -6.98 -24.36 50.62
C VAL A 94 -6.39 -22.96 50.48
N LEU A 95 -5.56 -22.55 51.44
CA LEU A 95 -4.90 -21.25 51.40
C LEU A 95 -4.05 -21.08 50.13
N PHE A 96 -3.33 -22.13 49.74
CA PHE A 96 -2.52 -22.13 48.52
C PHE A 96 -3.37 -22.00 47.26
N VAL A 97 -4.49 -22.74 47.15
CA VAL A 97 -5.43 -22.62 46.03
C VAL A 97 -6.05 -21.22 45.96
N VAL A 98 -6.45 -20.66 47.10
CA VAL A 98 -6.96 -19.28 47.18
C VAL A 98 -5.89 -18.28 46.74
N LEU A 99 -4.63 -18.46 47.16
CA LEU A 99 -3.53 -17.58 46.77
C LEU A 99 -3.25 -17.66 45.26
N LEU A 100 -3.29 -18.85 44.66
CA LEU A 100 -3.16 -19.01 43.21
C LEU A 100 -4.32 -18.34 42.47
N ALA A 101 -5.56 -18.52 42.93
CA ALA A 101 -6.72 -17.85 42.34
C ALA A 101 -6.61 -16.32 42.43
N LEU A 102 -6.10 -15.78 43.54
CA LEU A 102 -5.82 -14.35 43.68
C LEU A 102 -4.69 -13.89 42.74
N LEU A 103 -3.64 -14.69 42.59
CA LEU A 103 -2.54 -14.40 41.67
C LEU A 103 -3.04 -14.36 40.22
N ASP A 104 -3.87 -15.32 39.81
CA ASP A 104 -4.49 -15.35 38.48
C ASP A 104 -5.37 -14.13 38.25
N LEU A 105 -6.14 -13.70 39.26
CA LEU A 105 -6.95 -12.49 39.19
C LEU A 105 -6.08 -11.23 39.02
N VAL A 106 -4.96 -11.14 39.74
CA VAL A 106 -4.00 -10.03 39.60
C VAL A 106 -3.37 -10.03 38.20
N ILE A 107 -2.95 -11.19 37.70
CA ILE A 107 -2.41 -11.33 36.35
C ILE A 107 -3.44 -10.88 35.31
N LEU A 108 -4.69 -11.34 35.43
CA LEU A 108 -5.78 -10.96 34.52
C LEU A 108 -6.04 -9.45 34.56
N ALA A 109 -6.04 -8.83 35.74
CA ALA A 109 -6.20 -7.39 35.90
C ALA A 109 -5.05 -6.60 35.24
N LEU A 110 -3.81 -7.05 35.41
CA LEU A 110 -2.64 -6.44 34.76
C LEU A 110 -2.71 -6.58 33.23
N LEU A 111 -3.12 -7.75 32.73
CA LEU A 111 -3.28 -8.01 31.30
C LEU A 111 -4.37 -7.12 30.69
N PHE A 112 -5.48 -6.94 31.41
CA PHE A 112 -6.55 -6.02 31.02
C PHE A 112 -6.08 -4.57 30.98
N MET A 113 -5.35 -4.11 32.01
CA MET A 113 -4.78 -2.76 32.05
C MET A 113 -3.78 -2.54 30.91
N TYR A 114 -2.91 -3.52 30.62
CA TYR A 114 -1.99 -3.47 29.49
C TYR A 114 -2.74 -3.36 28.16
N PHE A 115 -3.78 -4.18 27.95
CA PHE A 115 -4.61 -4.11 26.75
C PHE A 115 -5.30 -2.75 26.60
N LEU A 116 -5.83 -2.18 27.69
CA LEU A 116 -6.46 -0.85 27.67
C LEU A 116 -5.45 0.23 27.26
N VAL A 117 -4.24 0.20 27.81
CA VAL A 117 -3.16 1.14 27.43
C VAL A 117 -2.78 0.96 25.96
N LEU A 118 -2.67 -0.29 25.48
CA LEU A 118 -2.37 -0.59 24.08
C LEU A 118 -3.44 -0.03 23.15
N VAL A 119 -4.73 -0.22 23.47
CA VAL A 119 -5.85 0.34 22.70
C VAL A 119 -5.81 1.86 22.70
N LEU A 120 -5.60 2.50 23.86
CA LEU A 120 -5.49 3.96 23.97
C LEU A 120 -4.28 4.52 23.20
N HIS A 121 -3.18 3.76 23.11
CA HIS A 121 -2.00 4.17 22.36
C HIS A 121 -2.17 3.99 20.84
N LEU A 122 -2.90 2.96 20.40
CA LEU A 122 -3.16 2.69 18.98
C LEU A 122 -4.27 3.58 18.40
N LEU A 123 -5.23 4.03 19.22
CA LEU A 123 -6.38 4.81 18.78
C LEU A 123 -5.99 6.10 18.02
N PRO A 124 -5.07 6.95 18.51
CA PRO A 124 -4.66 8.16 17.79
C PRO A 124 -4.01 7.86 16.44
N SER A 125 -3.19 6.81 16.38
CA SER A 125 -2.53 6.36 15.14
C SER A 125 -3.56 5.88 14.11
N LEU A 126 -4.57 5.14 14.55
CA LEU A 126 -5.67 4.70 13.69
C LEU A 126 -6.49 5.89 13.17
N VAL A 127 -6.84 6.84 14.06
CA VAL A 127 -7.57 8.07 13.70
C VAL A 127 -6.77 8.91 12.71
N PHE A 128 -5.45 9.05 12.92
CA PHE A 128 -4.56 9.76 12.01
C PHE A 128 -4.48 9.09 10.63
N LEU A 129 -4.37 7.76 10.60
CA LEU A 129 -4.38 7.02 9.33
C LEU A 129 -5.71 7.19 8.59
N LEU A 130 -6.85 7.13 9.29
CA LEU A 130 -8.17 7.37 8.71
C LEU A 130 -8.29 8.79 8.15
N PHE A 131 -7.74 9.78 8.85
CA PHE A 131 -7.66 11.16 8.38
C PHE A 131 -6.84 11.29 7.10
N LEU A 132 -5.68 10.62 7.01
CA LEU A 132 -4.85 10.63 5.79
C LEU A 132 -5.57 9.98 4.60
N VAL A 133 -6.29 8.88 4.82
CA VAL A 133 -7.10 8.24 3.77
C VAL A 133 -8.21 9.18 3.29
N HIS A 134 -8.91 9.83 4.21
CA HIS A 134 -9.93 10.84 3.86
C HIS A 134 -9.34 12.01 3.07
N LEU A 135 -8.18 12.52 3.48
CA LEU A 135 -7.48 13.59 2.78
C LEU A 135 -7.08 13.16 1.36
N ALA A 136 -6.54 11.96 1.19
CA ALA A 136 -6.18 11.42 -0.12
C ALA A 136 -7.41 11.27 -1.03
N LEU A 137 -8.51 10.74 -0.52
CA LEU A 137 -9.77 10.63 -1.26
C LEU A 137 -10.34 12.00 -1.63
N PHE A 138 -10.22 13.01 -0.75
CA PHE A 138 -10.64 14.37 -1.02
C PHE A 138 -9.78 15.06 -2.09
N LEU A 139 -8.48 14.80 -2.12
CA LEU A 139 -7.55 15.37 -3.10
C LEU A 139 -7.63 14.66 -4.46
N LEU A 140 -8.10 13.43 -4.52
CA LEU A 140 -8.16 12.63 -5.75
C LEU A 140 -8.99 13.29 -6.87
N PRO A 141 -10.23 13.79 -6.65
CA PRO A 141 -10.98 14.53 -7.66
C PRO A 141 -10.27 15.79 -8.15
N LEU A 142 -9.61 16.53 -7.25
CA LEU A 142 -8.86 17.73 -7.61
C LEU A 142 -7.67 17.37 -8.52
N PHE A 143 -6.96 16.30 -8.19
CA PHE A 143 -5.88 15.79 -9.02
C PHE A 143 -6.37 15.35 -10.40
N ILE A 144 -7.48 14.62 -10.47
CA ILE A 144 -8.13 14.23 -11.73
C ILE A 144 -8.52 15.47 -12.55
N LEU A 145 -9.07 16.50 -11.91
CA LEU A 145 -9.42 17.76 -12.57
C LEU A 145 -8.19 18.46 -13.15
N VAL A 146 -7.09 18.53 -12.40
CA VAL A 146 -5.83 19.11 -12.89
C VAL A 146 -5.31 18.36 -14.11
N LEU A 147 -5.31 17.02 -14.07
CA LEU A 147 -4.92 16.20 -15.23
C LEU A 147 -5.83 16.46 -16.43
N ALA A 148 -7.15 16.51 -16.24
CA ALA A 148 -8.10 16.79 -17.31
C ALA A 148 -7.89 18.19 -17.94
N VAL A 149 -7.56 19.20 -17.12
CA VAL A 149 -7.23 20.55 -17.62
C VAL A 149 -5.92 20.56 -18.41
N LEU A 150 -4.91 19.81 -17.95
CA LEU A 150 -3.64 19.68 -18.67
C LEU A 150 -3.84 18.98 -20.02
N ASP A 151 -4.62 17.90 -20.06
CA ASP A 151 -4.97 17.20 -21.30
C ASP A 151 -5.74 18.10 -22.27
N LEU A 152 -6.71 18.88 -21.76
CA LEU A 152 -7.45 19.85 -22.57
C LEU A 152 -6.53 20.96 -23.10
N ALA A 153 -5.62 21.47 -22.28
CA ALA A 153 -4.66 22.49 -22.69
C ALA A 153 -3.72 21.98 -23.80
N GLN A 154 -3.32 20.70 -23.72
CA GLN A 154 -2.54 20.06 -24.77
C GLN A 154 -3.37 19.90 -26.06
N LEU A 155 -4.62 19.45 -25.95
CA LEU A 155 -5.53 19.35 -27.10
C LEU A 155 -5.75 20.70 -27.78
N VAL A 156 -5.97 21.77 -27.02
CA VAL A 156 -6.13 23.14 -27.54
C VAL A 156 -4.84 23.58 -28.25
N ARG A 157 -3.67 23.33 -27.66
CA ARG A 157 -2.37 23.65 -28.26
C ARG A 157 -2.19 22.96 -29.61
N ASP A 158 -2.63 21.71 -29.73
CA ASP A 158 -2.50 20.91 -30.94
C ASP A 158 -3.56 21.26 -32.01
N LEU A 159 -4.76 21.71 -31.59
CA LEU A 159 -5.86 22.05 -32.49
C LEU A 159 -5.78 23.47 -33.07
N VAL A 160 -5.21 24.44 -32.32
CA VAL A 160 -5.10 25.84 -32.77
C VAL A 160 -4.39 26.01 -34.11
N PRO A 161 -3.23 25.37 -34.37
CA PRO A 161 -2.56 25.46 -35.67
C PRO A 161 -3.40 24.87 -36.81
N VAL A 162 -4.14 23.79 -36.55
CA VAL A 162 -5.01 23.13 -37.54
C VAL A 162 -6.19 24.05 -37.90
N LEU A 163 -6.85 24.62 -36.89
CA LEU A 163 -7.94 25.58 -37.10
C LEU A 163 -7.46 26.83 -37.83
N LEU A 164 -6.28 27.36 -37.48
CA LEU A 164 -5.69 28.52 -38.15
C LEU A 164 -5.37 28.20 -39.62
N ALA A 165 -4.86 27.00 -39.91
CA ALA A 165 -4.61 26.55 -41.27
C ALA A 165 -5.92 26.43 -42.08
N ILE A 166 -6.97 25.82 -41.51
CA ILE A 166 -8.28 25.72 -42.16
C ILE A 166 -8.87 27.11 -42.42
N PHE A 167 -8.80 28.01 -41.43
CA PHE A 167 -9.27 29.38 -41.59
C PHE A 167 -8.50 30.14 -42.68
N ALA A 168 -7.17 30.01 -42.71
CA ALA A 168 -6.36 30.61 -43.76
C ALA A 168 -6.74 30.11 -45.16
N LEU A 169 -7.00 28.80 -45.31
CA LEU A 169 -7.47 28.22 -46.56
C LEU A 169 -8.85 28.77 -46.97
N LEU A 170 -9.81 28.83 -46.04
CA LEU A 170 -11.14 29.38 -46.30
C LEU A 170 -11.12 30.86 -46.67
N VAL A 171 -10.26 31.65 -46.02
CA VAL A 171 -10.06 33.06 -46.37
C VAL A 171 -9.50 33.19 -47.78
N LEU A 172 -8.52 32.37 -48.15
CA LEU A 172 -7.98 32.37 -49.52
C LEU A 172 -9.06 32.04 -50.56
N ASP A 173 -9.93 31.06 -50.28
CA ASP A 173 -11.04 30.69 -51.17
C ASP A 173 -12.13 31.78 -51.28
N LEU A 174 -12.41 32.51 -50.19
CA LEU A 174 -13.47 33.53 -50.14
C LEU A 174 -13.13 34.83 -50.89
N PHE A 175 -11.85 35.16 -51.01
CA PHE A 175 -11.40 36.40 -51.64
C PHE A 175 -11.18 36.28 -53.15
N ASP A 176 -11.53 35.14 -53.77
CA ASP A 176 -11.44 34.88 -55.21
C ASP A 176 -10.13 35.44 -55.81
N ILE A 177 -9.03 35.18 -55.10
CA ILE A 177 -7.71 35.63 -55.53
C ILE A 177 -7.28 34.65 -56.62
N ASP A 178 -7.74 34.94 -57.84
CA ASP A 178 -7.39 34.29 -59.11
C ASP A 178 -5.93 34.62 -59.51
N SER A 179 -5.01 34.51 -58.55
CA SER A 179 -3.56 34.57 -58.73
C SER A 179 -2.95 33.22 -58.36
N ALA A 180 -3.59 32.17 -58.85
CA ALA A 180 -3.12 30.80 -58.77
C ALA A 180 -2.02 30.54 -59.81
N GLU A 181 -0.83 31.13 -59.63
CA GLU A 181 0.38 30.56 -60.26
C GLU A 181 1.72 30.80 -59.54
N HIS A 182 1.78 31.42 -58.37
CA HIS A 182 3.09 31.66 -57.71
C HIS A 182 3.25 31.18 -56.26
N LEU A 183 2.34 30.37 -55.72
CA LEU A 183 2.60 29.64 -54.47
C LEU A 183 2.54 28.12 -54.64
N GLY A 184 3.24 27.64 -55.67
CA GLY A 184 3.64 26.25 -55.75
C GLY A 184 4.58 25.89 -54.59
N ARG A 185 4.29 24.76 -53.94
CA ARG A 185 5.13 24.02 -52.99
C ARG A 185 5.45 24.73 -51.66
N LEU A 186 4.58 24.50 -50.68
CA LEU A 186 5.04 23.90 -49.42
C LEU A 186 4.71 22.40 -49.43
N LYS A 187 5.22 21.72 -50.46
CA LYS A 187 5.55 20.30 -50.31
C LYS A 187 6.77 20.32 -49.39
N PHE A 188 6.58 20.02 -48.11
CA PHE A 188 7.68 19.68 -47.22
C PHE A 188 8.23 18.34 -47.72
N GLU A 189 8.93 18.36 -48.87
CA GLU A 189 9.92 17.35 -49.14
C GLU A 189 11.03 17.64 -48.14
N PRO A 190 11.23 16.79 -47.12
CA PRO A 190 12.38 16.95 -46.26
C PRO A 190 13.61 17.00 -47.16
N MET A 191 14.44 18.02 -47.01
CA MET A 191 15.79 18.00 -47.57
C MET A 191 16.53 16.93 -46.79
N ILE A 192 16.34 15.69 -47.22
CA ILE A 192 17.01 14.53 -46.67
C ILE A 192 18.48 14.70 -46.99
N VAL A 193 19.26 15.13 -46.00
CA VAL A 193 20.70 15.28 -46.10
C VAL A 193 21.33 14.00 -45.56
N PHE A 194 21.93 13.23 -46.46
CA PHE A 194 22.83 12.15 -46.07
C PHE A 194 24.17 12.76 -45.68
N TYR A 195 24.72 12.34 -44.55
CA TYR A 195 26.00 12.83 -44.06
C TYR A 195 26.88 11.67 -43.63
N ARG A 196 28.19 11.90 -43.73
CA ARG A 196 29.22 10.98 -43.23
C ARG A 196 30.08 11.69 -42.19
N GLY A 197 30.23 11.07 -41.02
CA GLY A 197 31.20 11.41 -39.99
C GLY A 197 32.40 10.49 -40.10
N LYS A 198 33.54 11.02 -40.56
CA LYS A 198 34.81 10.29 -40.61
C LYS A 198 35.60 10.56 -39.32
N CYS A 199 36.03 9.50 -38.65
CA CYS A 199 37.01 9.61 -37.57
C CYS A 199 38.36 10.07 -38.15
N LEU A 200 38.99 11.06 -37.54
CA LEU A 200 40.27 11.59 -38.01
C LEU A 200 41.45 10.72 -37.59
N GLU A 201 41.27 9.91 -36.55
CA GLU A 201 42.33 9.15 -35.90
C GLU A 201 42.25 7.63 -36.16
N CYS A 202 41.15 7.12 -36.75
CA CYS A 202 41.03 5.70 -37.12
C CYS A 202 40.10 5.50 -38.35
N PRO A 203 40.07 4.32 -39.00
CA PRO A 203 39.30 4.12 -40.22
C PRO A 203 37.77 4.06 -40.02
N ALA A 204 37.27 4.32 -38.81
CA ALA A 204 35.84 4.33 -38.50
C ALA A 204 35.10 5.44 -39.28
N ASN A 205 34.00 5.07 -39.91
CA ASN A 205 33.11 5.99 -40.61
C ASN A 205 31.67 5.75 -40.15
N TYR A 206 30.95 6.84 -39.89
CA TYR A 206 29.55 6.83 -39.51
C TYR A 206 28.73 7.48 -40.62
N CYS A 207 27.69 6.81 -41.10
CA CYS A 207 26.75 7.37 -42.07
C CYS A 207 25.40 7.58 -41.38
N GLY A 208 24.76 8.72 -41.64
CA GLY A 208 23.44 9.02 -41.10
C GLY A 208 22.62 9.88 -42.04
N MET A 209 21.34 9.94 -41.77
CA MET A 209 20.37 10.73 -42.50
C MET A 209 19.77 11.77 -41.54
N THR A 210 19.59 13.00 -42.00
CA THR A 210 18.92 14.05 -41.22
C THR A 210 17.97 14.84 -42.12
N ASP A 211 16.86 15.26 -41.55
CA ASP A 211 15.89 16.19 -42.12
C ASP A 211 16.26 17.67 -41.86
N LYS A 212 17.39 17.92 -41.18
CA LYS A 212 17.92 19.24 -40.86
C LYS A 212 19.16 19.56 -41.68
N ARG A 213 19.51 20.86 -41.76
CA ARG A 213 20.82 21.27 -42.29
C ARG A 213 21.94 20.60 -41.50
N LEU A 214 22.95 20.09 -42.20
CA LEU A 214 24.10 19.40 -41.58
C LEU A 214 24.80 20.26 -40.52
N SER A 215 24.83 21.59 -40.69
CA SER A 215 25.37 22.51 -39.68
C SER A 215 24.61 22.46 -38.35
N THR A 216 23.28 22.36 -38.39
CA THR A 216 22.43 22.22 -37.21
C THR A 216 22.64 20.86 -36.56
N HIS A 217 22.69 19.79 -37.36
CA HIS A 217 22.91 18.43 -36.85
C HIS A 217 24.29 18.25 -36.21
N LYS A 218 25.34 18.86 -36.80
CA LYS A 218 26.69 18.94 -36.20
C LYS A 218 26.66 19.60 -34.82
N HIS A 219 25.88 20.66 -34.66
CA HIS A 219 25.75 21.36 -33.39
C HIS A 219 25.05 20.49 -32.34
N GLU A 220 23.98 19.78 -32.73
CA GLU A 220 23.26 18.84 -31.86
C GLU A 220 24.14 17.67 -31.39
N HIS A 221 24.98 17.12 -32.27
CA HIS A 221 25.99 16.12 -31.90
C HIS A 221 26.98 16.67 -30.87
N ALA A 222 27.50 17.88 -31.09
CA ALA A 222 28.42 18.52 -30.15
C ALA A 222 27.77 18.81 -28.78
N LEU A 223 26.48 19.13 -28.74
CA LEU A 223 25.73 19.32 -27.50
C LEU A 223 25.47 17.99 -26.78
N THR A 224 25.15 16.92 -27.52
CA THR A 224 24.92 15.59 -26.96
C THR A 224 26.21 15.00 -26.38
N ASP A 225 27.34 15.21 -27.06
CA ASP A 225 28.68 14.87 -26.58
C ASP A 225 29.00 15.58 -25.26
N LYS A 226 28.72 16.89 -25.17
CA LYS A 226 28.93 17.66 -23.93
C LYS A 226 28.06 17.17 -22.76
N ARG A 227 26.86 16.67 -23.04
CA ARG A 227 25.93 16.14 -22.04
C ARG A 227 26.20 14.68 -21.67
N LYS A 228 27.24 14.05 -22.25
CA LYS A 228 27.57 12.62 -22.08
C LYS A 228 26.37 11.69 -22.34
N GLY A 229 25.51 12.05 -23.28
CA GLY A 229 24.33 11.26 -23.61
C GLY A 229 24.71 9.96 -24.34
N VAL A 230 24.39 8.80 -23.75
CA VAL A 230 24.77 7.44 -24.22
C VAL A 230 23.98 6.98 -25.45
N ARG A 231 23.59 7.87 -26.37
CA ARG A 231 22.62 7.54 -27.43
C ARG A 231 23.15 7.57 -28.87
N SER A 232 24.40 7.99 -29.11
CA SER A 232 24.97 7.95 -30.46
C SER A 232 26.26 7.13 -30.51
N HIS A 233 26.42 6.31 -31.56
CA HIS A 233 27.64 5.54 -31.81
C HIS A 233 28.88 6.44 -31.91
N VAL A 234 28.71 7.65 -32.45
CA VAL A 234 29.79 8.65 -32.52
C VAL A 234 30.19 9.13 -31.12
N THR A 235 29.21 9.38 -30.25
CA THR A 235 29.45 9.80 -28.86
C THR A 235 30.15 8.70 -28.06
N MET A 236 29.75 7.43 -28.22
CA MET A 236 30.45 6.32 -27.56
C MET A 236 31.89 6.17 -28.08
N HIS A 237 32.10 6.16 -29.40
CA HIS A 237 33.44 6.07 -29.98
C HIS A 237 34.36 7.19 -29.49
N ARG A 238 33.82 8.41 -29.40
CA ARG A 238 34.54 9.57 -28.89
C ARG A 238 34.81 9.47 -27.38
N LEU A 239 33.91 8.92 -26.59
CA LEU A 239 34.13 8.73 -25.15
C LEU A 239 35.18 7.65 -24.87
N GLU A 240 35.15 6.55 -25.61
CA GLU A 240 36.05 5.40 -25.42
C GLU A 240 37.45 5.69 -25.94
N ASN A 241 37.57 6.30 -27.12
CA ASN A 241 38.85 6.47 -27.81
C ASN A 241 39.38 7.91 -27.79
N ASN A 242 38.59 8.89 -27.34
CA ASN A 242 38.91 10.32 -27.38
C ASN A 242 39.25 10.86 -28.79
N HIS A 243 38.68 10.24 -29.83
CA HIS A 243 38.89 10.61 -31.23
C HIS A 243 37.95 11.74 -31.68
N ARG A 244 38.33 12.44 -32.75
CA ARG A 244 37.56 13.54 -33.34
C ARG A 244 36.93 13.10 -34.65
N PHE A 245 35.70 13.55 -34.85
CA PHE A 245 34.95 13.29 -36.06
C PHE A 245 34.84 14.55 -36.93
N TYR A 246 35.08 14.39 -38.23
CA TYR A 246 34.78 15.38 -39.23
C TYR A 246 33.55 14.95 -40.04
N PHE A 247 32.51 15.77 -39.99
CA PHE A 247 31.27 15.50 -40.71
C PHE A 247 31.18 16.31 -41.99
N TYR A 248 30.75 15.67 -43.07
CA TYR A 248 30.50 16.30 -44.36
C TYR A 248 29.26 15.70 -45.01
N GLU A 249 28.65 16.48 -45.89
CA GLU A 249 27.49 16.04 -46.66
C GLU A 249 27.94 15.01 -47.70
N ALA A 250 27.21 13.90 -47.79
CA ALA A 250 27.59 12.77 -48.61
C ALA A 250 26.42 12.39 -49.51
N ASN A 251 26.63 12.35 -50.82
CA ASN A 251 25.58 11.97 -51.79
C ASN A 251 25.56 10.47 -52.05
N CYS A 252 25.67 9.64 -51.01
CA CYS A 252 25.86 8.19 -51.16
C CYS A 252 24.68 7.39 -50.59
N SER A 253 24.21 6.42 -51.38
CA SER A 253 23.42 5.27 -50.93
C SER A 253 24.20 4.49 -49.85
N PRO A 254 23.55 3.92 -48.82
CA PRO A 254 24.24 3.19 -47.76
C PRO A 254 24.89 1.92 -48.32
N GLU A 255 26.21 1.92 -48.48
CA GLU A 255 26.99 0.69 -48.61
C GLU A 255 27.22 0.07 -47.23
N PRO A 256 27.26 -1.28 -47.14
CA PRO A 256 27.32 -1.99 -45.87
C PRO A 256 28.67 -1.79 -45.17
N ILE A 257 28.57 -1.69 -43.84
CA ILE A 257 29.68 -1.65 -42.90
C ILE A 257 30.48 -2.96 -43.06
N ILE A 258 31.74 -2.88 -43.49
CA ILE A 258 32.70 -3.96 -43.29
C ILE A 258 33.27 -3.76 -41.88
N GLU A 259 32.84 -4.61 -40.96
CA GLU A 259 33.44 -4.75 -39.63
C GLU A 259 34.87 -5.28 -39.77
N ALA A 260 35.79 -4.66 -39.03
CA ALA A 260 37.11 -5.19 -38.70
C ALA A 260 37.38 -4.87 -37.23
#